data_AF-A0A7X7EBS9-F1
#
_entry.id   AF-A0A7X7EBS9-F1
#
_cell.length_a   1.000
_cell.length_b   1.000
_cell.length_c   1.000
_cell.angle_alpha   90.00
_cell.angle_beta   90.00
_cell.angle_gamma   90.00
#
_symmetry.space_group_name_H-M   'P 1'
#
loop_
_entity.id
_entity.type
_entity.pdbx_description
1 polymer ?
#
loop_
_entity_poly.entity_id
_entity_poly.type
_entity_poly.pdbx_seq_one_letter_code
_entity_poly.pdbx_strand_id
1 'polypeptide(L)'
;MNLTQLAISNFRPYYGETVLDFGAVADRPVSLIHGPNGYGKTSILLALQWCLYGHNRRRREAFEYFNTLARTEAGSLMQVRAEFQSGSKSYTIVRRIRGKNGCIETAQDLDNDEITFLEDGERYQGQDP
;
A
#
# COMPACT_ATOMS: atom_id res chain seq x y z
N MET A 1 9.34 8.14 -13.23
CA MET A 1 9.11 7.47 -11.94
C MET A 1 9.95 6.20 -11.90
N ASN A 2 10.77 6.04 -10.86
CA ASN A 2 11.54 4.85 -10.55
C ASN A 2 11.17 4.38 -9.14
N LEU A 3 10.48 3.24 -9.00
CA LEU A 3 10.06 2.71 -7.70
C LEU A 3 11.30 2.19 -6.95
N THR A 4 11.51 2.66 -5.73
CA THR A 4 12.66 2.26 -4.90
C THR A 4 12.25 1.31 -3.78
N GLN A 5 11.07 1.50 -3.18
CA GLN A 5 10.59 0.63 -2.11
C GLN A 5 9.06 0.52 -2.13
N LEU A 6 8.55 -0.65 -1.76
CA LEU A 6 7.14 -0.87 -1.45
C LEU A 6 7.02 -1.61 -0.11
N ALA A 7 6.46 -0.94 0.90
CA ALA A 7 6.09 -1.58 2.15
C ALA A 7 4.58 -1.84 2.18
N ILE A 8 4.18 -3.06 2.49
CA ILE A 8 2.79 -3.55 2.47
C ILE A 8 2.48 -4.11 3.85
N SER A 9 1.42 -3.61 4.48
CA SER A 9 0.94 -4.08 5.78
C SER A 9 -0.53 -4.45 5.74
N ASN A 10 -0.85 -5.67 6.20
CA ASN A 10 -2.21 -6.18 6.34
C ASN A 10 -3.07 -6.08 5.07
N PHE A 11 -2.45 -6.35 3.91
CA PHE A 11 -3.08 -6.27 2.59
C PHE A 11 -3.12 -7.65 1.91
N ARG A 12 -4.31 -8.17 1.66
CA ARG A 12 -4.57 -9.47 1.03
C ARG A 12 -3.75 -10.58 1.72
N PRO A 13 -2.85 -11.37 1.09
CA PRO A 13 -2.14 -12.41 1.84
C PRO A 13 -1.00 -11.87 2.74
N TYR A 14 -0.65 -10.58 2.63
CA TYR A 14 0.41 -9.96 3.44
C TYR A 14 -0.14 -9.57 4.81
N TYR A 15 0.12 -10.41 5.82
CA TYR A 15 -0.14 -10.13 7.23
C TYR A 15 1.13 -9.57 7.89
N GLY A 16 0.99 -8.56 8.75
CA GLY A 16 2.14 -7.80 9.24
C GLY A 16 2.80 -7.00 8.11
N GLU A 17 4.02 -6.49 8.34
CA GLU A 17 4.75 -5.68 7.36
C GLU A 17 5.63 -6.56 6.46
N THR A 18 5.53 -6.33 5.15
CA THR A 18 6.42 -6.88 4.13
C THR A 18 7.04 -5.72 3.35
N VAL A 19 8.37 -5.66 3.28
CA VAL A 19 9.10 -4.63 2.54
C VAL A 19 9.77 -5.23 1.31
N LEU A 20 9.50 -4.64 0.15
CA LEU A 20 10.11 -4.96 -1.13
C LEU A 20 11.06 -3.84 -1.52
N ASP A 21 12.34 -4.17 -1.64
CA ASP A 21 13.37 -3.26 -2.12
C ASP A 21 13.52 -3.44 -3.64
N PHE A 22 13.28 -2.36 -4.39
CA PHE A 22 13.44 -2.28 -5.83
C PHE A 22 14.74 -1.56 -6.23
N GLY A 23 15.55 -1.20 -5.22
CA GLY A 23 16.80 -0.46 -5.30
C GLY A 23 17.55 -0.68 -6.60
N ALA A 24 17.56 0.38 -7.41
CA ALA A 24 18.23 0.39 -8.69
C ALA A 24 19.74 0.28 -8.48
N VAL A 25 20.29 -0.92 -8.68
CA VAL A 25 21.69 -1.03 -9.10
C VAL A 25 21.72 -0.50 -10.53
N ALA A 26 22.59 0.47 -10.83
CA ALA A 26 22.58 1.21 -12.11
C ALA A 26 22.67 0.31 -13.36
N ASP A 27 23.12 -0.93 -13.19
CA ASP A 27 23.29 -1.99 -14.18
C ASP A 27 22.18 -3.06 -14.16
N ARG A 28 21.15 -2.93 -13.29
CA ARG A 28 20.03 -3.89 -13.15
C ARG A 28 18.67 -3.19 -13.11
N PRO A 29 18.16 -2.70 -14.25
CA PRO A 29 16.92 -1.93 -14.31
C PRO A 29 15.64 -2.77 -14.18
N VAL A 30 15.76 -4.10 -14.11
CA VAL A 30 14.62 -5.03 -14.09
C VAL A 30 14.53 -5.73 -12.75
N SER A 31 13.41 -5.54 -12.05
CA SER A 31 13.03 -6.32 -10.88
C SER A 31 12.10 -7.47 -11.27
N LEU A 32 12.48 -8.71 -10.94
CA LEU A 32 11.66 -9.90 -11.18
C LEU A 32 11.03 -10.38 -9.88
N ILE A 33 9.70 -10.34 -9.81
CA ILE A 33 8.93 -10.97 -8.72
C ILE A 33 8.54 -12.38 -9.16
N HIS A 34 9.20 -13.39 -8.58
CA HIS A 34 8.96 -14.79 -8.87
C HIS A 34 8.35 -15.54 -7.68
N GLY A 35 7.53 -16.54 -7.95
CA GLY A 35 6.92 -17.41 -6.94
C GLY A 35 5.72 -18.18 -7.50
N PRO A 36 5.19 -19.18 -6.78
CA PRO A 36 4.07 -19.99 -7.26
C PRO A 36 2.75 -19.20 -7.31
N ASN A 37 1.75 -19.72 -8.02
CA ASN A 37 0.41 -19.11 -8.06
C ASN A 37 -0.24 -19.13 -6.67
N GLY A 38 -0.97 -18.07 -6.33
CA GLY A 38 -1.58 -17.90 -5.01
C GLY A 38 -0.70 -17.22 -3.95
N TYR A 39 0.62 -17.13 -4.16
CA TYR A 39 1.57 -16.56 -3.18
C TYR A 39 1.65 -15.02 -3.19
N GLY A 40 0.58 -14.33 -3.60
CA GLY A 40 0.50 -12.86 -3.45
C GLY A 40 1.22 -12.01 -4.50
N LYS A 41 1.78 -12.58 -5.57
CA LYS A 41 2.42 -11.79 -6.66
C LYS A 41 1.50 -10.71 -7.24
N THR A 42 0.28 -11.09 -7.64
CA THR A 42 -0.74 -10.12 -8.11
C THR A 42 -1.14 -9.14 -7.01
N SER A 43 -1.08 -9.55 -5.74
CA SER A 43 -1.42 -8.68 -4.61
C SER A 43 -0.39 -7.56 -4.42
N ILE A 44 0.88 -7.74 -4.83
CA ILE A 44 1.89 -6.67 -4.85
C ILE A 44 1.48 -5.58 -5.84
N LEU A 45 1.10 -5.97 -7.06
CA LEU A 45 0.65 -5.03 -8.08
C LEU A 45 -0.61 -4.29 -7.64
N LEU A 46 -1.57 -5.00 -7.04
CA LEU A 46 -2.79 -4.39 -6.51
C LEU A 46 -2.51 -3.46 -5.32
N ALA A 47 -1.57 -3.80 -4.44
CA ALA A 47 -1.13 -2.93 -3.33
C ALA A 47 -0.54 -1.63 -3.86
N LEU A 48 0.34 -1.71 -4.86
CA LEU A 48 0.92 -0.53 -5.50
C LEU A 48 -0.16 0.31 -6.21
N GLN A 49 -1.06 -0.32 -6.97
CA GLN A 49 -2.18 0.36 -7.62
C GLN A 49 -3.09 1.07 -6.61
N TRP A 50 -3.46 0.39 -5.53
CA TRP A 50 -4.25 0.97 -4.45
C TRP A 50 -3.52 2.13 -3.79
N CYS A 51 -2.22 2.00 -3.49
CA CYS A 51 -1.43 3.08 -2.91
C CYS A 51 -1.46 4.34 -3.79
N LEU A 52 -1.21 4.19 -5.09
CA LEU A 52 -1.12 5.31 -6.04
C LEU A 52 -2.49 5.93 -6.36
N TYR A 53 -3.51 5.11 -6.60
CA TYR A 53 -4.78 5.57 -7.19
C TYR A 53 -5.99 5.42 -6.27
N GLY A 54 -5.83 4.77 -5.12
CA GLY A 54 -6.93 4.46 -4.21
C GLY A 54 -7.83 3.36 -4.76
N HIS A 55 -9.08 3.35 -4.29
CA HIS A 55 -10.13 2.45 -4.77
C HIS A 55 -11.25 3.27 -5.46
N ASN A 56 -12.14 2.62 -6.21
CA ASN A 56 -13.23 3.28 -6.94
C ASN A 56 -14.38 3.78 -6.03
N ARG A 57 -14.05 4.37 -4.88
CA ARG A 57 -14.95 4.81 -3.79
C ARG A 57 -15.87 3.72 -3.19
N ARG A 58 -15.67 2.45 -3.55
CA ARG A 58 -16.41 1.32 -2.97
C ARG A 58 -15.72 0.80 -1.71
N ARG A 59 -16.28 1.09 -0.52
CA ARG A 59 -15.76 0.54 0.76
C ARG A 59 -15.65 -0.99 0.78
N ARG A 60 -16.47 -1.69 -0.01
CA ARG A 60 -16.39 -3.15 -0.18
C ARG A 60 -15.03 -3.59 -0.73
N GLU A 61 -14.46 -2.83 -1.65
CA GLU A 61 -13.16 -3.14 -2.25
C GLU A 61 -12.03 -3.02 -1.20
N ALA A 62 -12.08 -1.99 -0.35
CA ALA A 62 -11.15 -1.84 0.77
C ALA A 62 -11.25 -3.02 1.77
N PHE A 63 -12.46 -3.49 2.05
CA PHE A 63 -12.68 -4.67 2.90
C PHE A 63 -12.11 -5.96 2.29
N GLU A 64 -12.20 -6.12 0.97
CA GLU A 64 -11.60 -7.25 0.24
C GLU A 64 -10.06 -7.17 0.18
N TYR A 65 -9.50 -5.97 0.24
CA TYR A 65 -8.06 -5.76 0.35
C TYR A 65 -7.52 -6.02 1.75
N PHE A 66 -8.32 -5.87 2.80
CA PHE A 66 -7.86 -6.08 4.17
C PHE A 66 -7.51 -7.57 4.41
N ASN A 67 -6.33 -7.83 4.97
CA ASN A 67 -5.90 -9.18 5.32
C ASN A 67 -6.88 -9.82 6.32
N THR A 68 -7.24 -11.09 6.09
CA THR A 68 -8.28 -11.76 6.88
C THR A 68 -7.90 -11.97 8.36
N LEU A 69 -6.64 -12.23 8.67
CA LEU A 69 -6.17 -12.37 10.06
C LEU A 69 -6.18 -11.02 10.76
N ALA A 70 -5.67 -9.99 10.10
CA ALA A 70 -5.63 -8.63 10.62
C ALA A 70 -7.04 -8.09 10.94
N ARG A 71 -8.08 -8.50 10.20
CA ARG A 71 -9.48 -8.14 10.50
C ARG A 71 -9.97 -8.63 11.86
N THR A 72 -9.36 -9.67 12.44
CA THR A 72 -9.74 -10.18 13.77
C THR A 72 -9.07 -9.42 14.92
N GLU A 73 -8.22 -8.45 14.61
CA GLU A 73 -7.50 -7.65 15.59
C GLU A 73 -8.17 -6.29 15.76
N ALA A 74 -8.44 -5.92 17.01
CA ALA A 74 -9.04 -4.64 17.32
C ALA A 74 -8.15 -3.47 16.88
N GLY A 75 -8.72 -2.57 16.08
CA GLY A 75 -8.02 -1.36 15.62
C GLY A 75 -6.92 -1.61 14.59
N SER A 76 -6.95 -2.76 13.91
CA SER A 76 -5.96 -3.12 12.89
C SER A 76 -5.86 -2.06 11.78
N LEU A 77 -4.66 -1.97 11.20
CA LEU A 77 -4.28 -0.97 10.20
C LEU A 77 -3.82 -1.68 8.93
N MET A 78 -4.50 -1.44 7.82
CA MET A 78 -4.01 -1.74 6.49
C MET A 78 -3.25 -0.52 5.96
N GLN A 79 -2.02 -0.73 5.48
CA GLN A 79 -1.15 0.34 5.01
C GLN A 79 -0.35 -0.12 3.79
N VAL A 80 -0.19 0.75 2.80
CA VAL A 80 0.83 0.58 1.77
C VAL A 80 1.63 1.88 1.69
N ARG A 81 2.96 1.77 1.69
CA ARG A 81 3.90 2.86 1.45
C ARG A 81 4.69 2.57 0.19
N ALA A 82 4.62 3.47 -0.78
CA ALA A 82 5.41 3.42 -2.00
C ALA A 82 6.41 4.59 -2.00
N GLU A 83 7.68 4.28 -2.22
CA GLU A 83 8.76 5.26 -2.37
C GLU A 83 9.28 5.20 -3.81
N PHE A 84 9.44 6.36 -4.44
CA PHE A 84 9.93 6.44 -5.81
C PHE A 84 10.70 7.74 -6.08
N GLN A 85 11.54 7.70 -7.10
CA GLN A 85 12.28 8.85 -7.61
C GLN A 85 11.67 9.36 -8.91
N SER A 86 11.68 10.68 -9.12
CA SER A 86 11.37 11.30 -10.39
C SER A 86 12.26 12.52 -10.60
N GLY A 87 13.13 12.48 -11.61
CA GLY A 87 14.20 13.46 -11.75
C GLY A 87 15.15 13.39 -10.56
N SER A 88 15.44 14.54 -9.93
CA SER A 88 16.27 14.65 -8.73
C SER A 88 15.48 14.56 -7.42
N LYS A 89 14.15 14.40 -7.49
CA LYS A 89 13.25 14.44 -6.33
C LYS A 89 12.86 13.04 -5.89
N SER A 90 12.69 12.90 -4.58
CA SER A 90 12.18 11.71 -3.92
C SER A 90 10.73 11.93 -3.49
N TYR A 91 9.94 10.87 -3.61
CA TYR A 91 8.51 10.90 -3.30
C TYR A 91 8.12 9.71 -2.46
N THR A 92 7.22 9.95 -1.51
CA THR A 92 6.62 8.90 -0.69
C THR A 92 5.11 9.06 -0.69
N ILE A 93 4.39 8.02 -1.10
CA ILE A 93 2.94 7.92 -0.89
C ILE A 93 2.72 6.92 0.23
N VAL A 94 1.92 7.30 1.22
CA VAL A 94 1.41 6.37 2.21
C VAL A 94 -0.10 6.41 2.19
N ARG A 95 -0.71 5.24 1.95
CA ARG A 95 -2.15 5.07 1.98
C ARG A 95 -2.55 4.12 3.11
N ARG A 96 -3.57 4.48 3.89
CA ARG A 96 -3.96 3.81 5.13
C ARG A 96 -5.47 3.70 5.28
N ILE A 97 -5.93 2.57 5.81
CA ILE A 97 -7.29 2.37 6.29
C ILE A 97 -7.23 1.65 7.63
N ARG A 98 -7.91 2.20 8.63
CA ARG A 98 -8.03 1.63 9.98
C ARG A 98 -9.40 0.98 10.18
N GLY A 99 -9.45 -0.07 11.01
CA GLY A 99 -10.72 -0.55 11.58
C GLY A 99 -11.17 0.35 12.73
N LYS A 100 -12.41 0.85 12.68
CA LYS A 100 -12.98 1.80 13.65
C LYS A 100 -12.88 1.32 15.09
N ASN A 101 -13.43 0.14 15.36
CA ASN A 101 -13.55 -0.45 16.69
C ASN A 101 -13.66 -1.97 16.57
N GLY A 102 -12.92 -2.72 17.39
CA GLY A 102 -13.00 -4.18 17.40
C GLY A 102 -12.59 -4.83 16.07
N CYS A 103 -13.11 -6.03 15.83
CA CYS A 103 -12.88 -6.77 14.60
C CYS A 103 -13.60 -6.11 13.40
N ILE A 104 -13.02 -6.26 12.21
CA ILE A 104 -13.58 -5.77 10.95
C ILE A 104 -14.40 -6.90 10.31
N GLU A 105 -15.71 -6.90 10.50
CA GLU A 105 -16.61 -7.92 9.94
C GLU A 105 -17.22 -7.49 8.60
N THR A 106 -17.35 -6.18 8.40
CA THR A 106 -17.97 -5.57 7.24
C THR A 106 -17.17 -4.35 6.76
N ALA A 107 -17.52 -3.87 5.57
CA ALA A 107 -16.93 -2.66 5.01
C ALA A 107 -17.30 -1.38 5.79
N GLN A 108 -18.34 -1.43 6.63
CA GLN A 108 -18.80 -0.32 7.45
C GLN A 108 -17.90 -0.09 8.68
N ASP A 109 -17.19 -1.14 9.09
CA ASP A 109 -16.26 -1.13 10.22
C ASP A 109 -14.92 -0.48 9.88
N LEU A 110 -14.73 -0.07 8.62
CA LEU A 110 -13.54 0.65 8.14
C LEU A 110 -13.73 2.16 8.26
N ASP A 111 -12.67 2.83 8.69
CA ASP A 111 -12.48 4.26 8.54
C ASP A 111 -12.30 4.66 7.08
N ASN A 112 -12.20 5.97 6.85
CA ASN A 112 -11.93 6.49 5.52
C ASN A 112 -10.49 6.16 5.10
N ASP A 113 -10.30 6.12 3.78
CA ASP A 113 -8.99 6.04 3.16
C ASP A 113 -8.22 7.36 3.41
N GLU A 114 -7.08 7.24 4.09
CA GLU A 114 -6.16 8.34 4.37
C GLU A 114 -4.95 8.24 3.44
N ILE A 115 -4.63 9.34 2.76
CA ILE A 115 -3.42 9.48 1.95
C ILE A 115 -2.49 10.55 2.52
N THR A 116 -1.21 10.23 2.57
CA THR A 116 -0.11 11.16 2.81
C THR A 116 0.81 11.12 1.61
N PHE A 117 1.10 12.27 1.03
CA PHE A 117 2.05 12.41 -0.05
C PHE A 117 3.19 13.34 0.39
N LEU A 118 4.43 12.86 0.28
CA LEU A 118 5.65 13.58 0.64
C LEU A 118 6.52 13.79 -0.60
N GLU A 119 7.11 14.98 -0.72
CA GLU A 119 8.17 15.32 -1.67
C GLU A 119 9.40 15.71 -0.85
N ASP A 120 10.52 15.00 -1.06
CA ASP A 120 11.78 15.21 -0.34
C ASP A 120 11.64 15.22 1.19
N GLY A 121 10.74 14.36 1.69
CA GLY A 121 10.43 14.20 3.12
C GLY A 121 9.40 15.17 3.67
N GLU A 122 9.06 16.22 2.92
CA GLU A 122 8.10 17.24 3.33
C GLU A 122 6.71 16.97 2.74
N ARG A 123 5.64 17.35 3.47
CA ARG A 123 4.28 17.15 2.98
C ARG A 123 4.07 17.95 1.70
N TYR A 124 3.69 17.26 0.64
CA TYR A 124 3.46 17.88 -0.66
C TYR A 124 2.32 18.91 -0.55
N GLN A 125 2.57 20.13 -1.03
CA GLN A 125 1.63 21.25 -0.97
C GLN A 125 0.96 21.58 -2.31
N GLY A 126 1.12 20.73 -3.33
CA GLY A 126 0.34 20.88 -4.57
C GLY A 126 -1.13 20.49 -4.36
N GLN A 127 -1.99 20.82 -5.32
CA GLN A 127 -3.36 20.31 -5.34
C GLN A 127 -3.34 18.78 -5.44
N ASP A 128 -4.22 18.11 -4.68
CA ASP A 128 -4.46 16.68 -4.85
C ASP A 128 -4.75 16.38 -6.33
N PRO A 129 -4.12 15.35 -6.93
CA PRO A 129 -4.35 14.97 -8.32
C PRO A 129 -5.78 14.44 -8.57
#